data_AF-A0A0S8DEV9-F1
#
_entry.id   AF-A0A0S8DEV9-F1
#
_cell.length_a   1.000
_cell.length_b   1.000
_cell.length_c   1.000
_cell.angle_alpha   90.00
_cell.angle_beta   90.00
_cell.angle_gamma   90.00
#
_symmetry.space_group_name_H-M   'P 1'
#
loop_
_entity.id
_entity.type
_entity.pdbx_description
1 polymer ?
#
loop_
_entity_poly.entity_id
_entity_poly.type
_entity_poly.pdbx_seq_one_letter_code
_entity_poly.pdbx_strand_id
1 'polypeptide(L)'
;MVMLGVIIASILLGFPIAFTLIGLGIIFGVVAFYRPGVSLLDNPVFDNMVLRTYGVMTLDVIIAVPLFIFMGYIVERSGIIDRLFRSLELSMSKVPAALAVATILTCAVFAAATGIIGATVTLMGLLVLPPMLKAGYDIKLSAGSIAAGGCLGILIPPSVLLILYGATAGVSVVQLYMGAIIPGLMLSSMYVGYVILRATINPKLAPKLPAEELNVPRLEVFKMLATSFFPLAFLITAVLGSIMFGVA
;
A
#
# COMPACT_ATOMS: atom_id res chain seq x y z
N MET A 1 -13.96 7.28 26.36
CA MET A 1 -14.93 7.58 25.28
C MET A 1 -14.72 8.96 24.67
N VAL A 2 -14.56 10.02 25.47
CA VAL A 2 -14.29 11.39 24.95
C VAL A 2 -13.02 11.45 24.08
N MET A 3 -11.90 10.87 24.55
CA MET A 3 -10.65 10.78 23.77
C MET A 3 -10.85 10.15 22.39
N LEU A 4 -11.60 9.05 22.33
CA LEU A 4 -11.86 8.32 21.09
C LEU A 4 -12.73 9.16 20.12
N GLY A 5 -13.72 9.88 20.63
CA GLY A 5 -14.51 10.83 19.83
C GLY A 5 -13.66 11.95 19.23
N VAL A 6 -12.74 12.53 20.00
CA VAL A 6 -11.85 13.60 19.53
C VAL A 6 -10.82 13.08 18.51
N ILE A 7 -10.30 11.87 18.70
CA ILE A 7 -9.43 11.19 17.73
C ILE A 7 -10.15 11.06 16.39
N ILE A 8 -11.36 10.48 16.39
CA ILE A 8 -12.14 10.28 15.15
C ILE A 8 -12.42 11.63 14.46
N ALA A 9 -12.87 12.64 15.22
CA ALA A 9 -13.15 13.96 14.66
C ALA A 9 -11.90 14.59 14.02
N SER A 10 -10.74 14.46 14.67
CA SER A 10 -9.47 15.01 14.19
C SER A 10 -8.96 14.30 12.93
N ILE A 11 -9.17 12.99 12.83
CA ILE A 11 -8.86 12.21 11.63
C ILE A 11 -9.77 12.61 10.47
N LEU A 12 -11.06 12.82 10.72
CA LEU A 12 -12.02 13.29 9.70
C LEU A 12 -11.73 14.70 9.20
N LEU A 13 -11.17 15.56 10.06
CA LEU A 13 -10.65 16.88 9.68
C LEU A 13 -9.37 16.80 8.83
N GLY A 14 -8.82 15.61 8.60
CA GLY A 14 -7.62 15.39 7.80
C GLY A 14 -6.32 15.70 8.52
N PHE A 15 -6.33 15.85 9.85
CA PHE A 15 -5.10 16.10 10.61
C PHE A 15 -4.23 14.83 10.63
N PRO A 16 -2.89 14.94 10.46
CA PRO A 16 -2.03 13.76 10.42
C PRO A 16 -2.11 12.93 11.70
N ILE A 17 -2.35 11.62 11.53
CA ILE A 17 -2.66 10.68 12.61
C ILE A 17 -1.54 10.61 13.66
N ALA A 18 -0.28 10.75 13.26
CA ALA A 18 0.85 10.73 14.20
C ALA A 18 0.74 11.86 15.24
N PHE A 19 0.46 13.09 14.79
CA PHE A 19 0.35 14.24 15.67
C PHE A 19 -0.94 14.23 16.49
N THR A 20 -2.05 13.71 15.93
CA THR A 20 -3.29 13.55 16.72
C THR A 20 -3.07 12.60 17.89
N LEU A 21 -2.43 11.45 17.66
CA LEU A 21 -2.22 10.43 18.70
C LEU A 21 -1.25 10.91 19.79
N ILE A 22 -0.15 11.57 19.42
CA ILE A 22 0.80 12.13 20.38
C ILE A 22 0.12 13.23 21.20
N GLY A 23 -0.50 14.21 20.53
CA GLY A 23 -1.13 15.34 21.21
C GLY A 23 -2.26 14.93 22.13
N LEU A 24 -3.21 14.12 21.63
CA LEU A 24 -4.33 13.64 22.44
C LEU A 24 -3.88 12.68 23.53
N GLY A 25 -2.87 11.83 23.27
CA GLY A 25 -2.29 10.94 24.28
C GLY A 25 -1.69 11.72 25.45
N ILE A 26 -0.95 12.80 25.17
CA ILE A 26 -0.38 13.67 26.21
C ILE A 26 -1.48 14.45 26.93
N ILE A 27 -2.39 15.11 26.21
CA ILE A 27 -3.45 15.92 26.81
C ILE A 27 -4.33 15.08 27.74
N PHE A 28 -4.83 13.95 27.25
CA PHE A 28 -5.67 13.07 28.07
C PHE A 28 -4.86 12.37 29.16
N GLY A 29 -3.58 12.09 28.93
CA GLY A 29 -2.69 11.56 29.97
C GLY A 29 -2.47 12.54 31.11
N VAL A 30 -2.25 13.83 30.82
CA VAL A 30 -2.14 14.89 31.84
C VAL A 30 -3.43 14.98 32.66
N VAL A 31 -4.58 14.97 31.99
CA VAL A 31 -5.89 15.01 32.66
C VAL A 31 -6.14 13.75 33.51
N ALA A 32 -5.77 12.57 33.01
CA ALA A 32 -6.02 11.29 33.68
C ALA A 32 -5.15 11.09 34.92
N PHE A 33 -3.89 11.52 34.88
CA PHE A 33 -2.95 11.41 36.00
C PHE A 33 -2.87 12.69 36.85
N TYR A 34 -3.82 13.60 36.69
CA TYR A 34 -3.85 14.85 37.42
C TYR A 34 -3.99 14.60 38.92
N ARG A 35 -3.04 15.11 39.70
CA ARG A 35 -3.05 15.06 41.16
C ARG A 35 -3.03 16.50 41.71
N PRO A 36 -3.93 16.86 42.64
CA PRO A 36 -3.91 18.19 43.24
C PRO A 36 -2.61 18.43 44.03
N GLY A 37 -1.91 19.53 43.78
CA GLY A 37 -0.75 19.97 44.56
C GLY A 37 0.63 19.57 44.04
N VAL A 38 0.71 18.86 42.91
CA VAL A 38 1.99 18.57 42.22
C VAL A 38 2.12 19.40 40.94
N SER A 39 3.37 19.70 40.55
CA SER A 39 3.65 20.43 39.32
C SER A 39 3.18 19.61 38.11
N LEU A 40 2.78 20.30 37.03
CA LEU A 40 2.38 19.64 35.78
C LEU A 40 3.50 18.77 35.21
N LEU A 41 4.77 19.15 35.43
CA LEU A 41 5.96 18.43 34.96
C LEU A 41 6.22 17.12 35.73
N ASP A 42 5.72 16.99 36.96
CA ASP A 42 5.85 15.77 37.77
C ASP A 42 4.74 14.75 37.43
N ASN A 43 4.01 14.98 36.34
CA ASN A 43 2.97 14.07 35.90
C ASN A 43 3.61 12.81 35.29
N PRO A 44 3.25 11.59 35.76
CA PRO A 44 3.83 10.35 35.26
C PRO A 44 3.54 10.07 33.78
N VAL A 45 2.67 10.85 33.12
CA VAL A 45 2.50 10.80 31.66
C VAL A 45 3.81 11.05 30.91
N PHE A 46 4.66 11.97 31.40
CA PHE A 46 5.92 12.31 30.73
C PHE A 46 6.93 11.17 30.86
N ASP A 47 7.04 10.55 32.04
CA ASP A 47 7.88 9.36 32.25
C ASP A 47 7.39 8.18 31.41
N ASN A 48 6.08 7.92 31.41
CA ASN A 48 5.48 6.86 30.61
C ASN A 48 5.69 7.10 29.11
N MET A 49 5.64 8.35 28.64
CA MET A 49 5.93 8.69 27.25
C MET A 49 7.39 8.33 26.88
N VAL A 50 8.35 8.67 27.74
CA VAL A 50 9.77 8.33 27.52
C VAL A 50 9.95 6.82 27.53
N LEU A 51 9.42 6.12 28.54
CA LEU A 51 9.52 4.66 28.66
C LEU A 51 8.88 3.94 27.47
N ARG A 52 7.71 4.39 26.99
CA ARG A 52 7.06 3.82 25.81
C ARG A 52 7.85 4.10 24.54
N THR A 53 8.40 5.31 24.39
CA THR A 53 9.24 5.66 23.25
C THR A 53 10.49 4.79 23.21
N TYR A 54 11.18 4.64 24.34
CA TYR A 54 12.36 3.77 24.46
C TYR A 54 12.02 2.29 24.22
N GLY A 55 10.89 1.82 24.76
CA GLY A 55 10.42 0.45 24.53
C GLY A 55 10.11 0.16 23.06
N VAL A 56 9.65 1.15 22.30
CA VAL A 56 9.46 1.03 20.85
C VAL A 56 10.83 1.03 20.15
N MET A 57 11.74 1.95 20.49
CA MET A 57 13.07 2.05 19.87
C MET A 57 13.95 0.80 20.03
N THR A 58 13.69 -0.02 21.05
CA THR A 58 14.41 -1.28 21.31
C THR A 58 13.83 -2.48 20.57
N LEU A 59 12.74 -2.31 19.81
CA LEU A 59 12.20 -3.37 18.97
C LEU A 59 13.10 -3.57 17.73
N ASP A 60 13.72 -4.74 17.63
CA ASP A 60 14.54 -5.15 16.47
C ASP A 60 13.75 -5.03 15.14
N VAL A 61 12.44 -5.20 15.23
CA VAL A 61 11.50 -5.13 14.11
C VAL A 61 11.45 -3.74 13.46
N ILE A 62 11.82 -2.66 14.17
CA ILE A 62 11.84 -1.30 13.61
C ILE A 62 12.95 -1.14 12.57
N ILE A 63 14.05 -1.89 12.67
CA ILE A 63 15.15 -1.85 11.70
C ILE A 63 14.66 -2.25 10.30
N ALA A 64 13.67 -3.15 10.23
CA ALA A 64 13.08 -3.56 8.96
C ALA A 64 12.37 -2.39 8.24
N VAL A 65 11.75 -1.46 8.97
CA VAL A 65 10.92 -0.40 8.38
C VAL A 65 11.73 0.53 7.45
N PRO A 66 12.86 1.15 7.87
CA PRO A 66 13.71 1.93 6.98
C PRO A 66 14.26 1.14 5.80
N LEU A 67 14.65 -0.13 6.00
CA LEU A 67 15.18 -0.98 4.94
C LEU A 67 14.12 -1.28 3.87
N PHE A 68 12.87 -1.52 4.28
CA PHE A 68 11.74 -1.68 3.36
C PHE A 68 11.41 -0.39 2.61
N ILE A 69 11.40 0.76 3.29
CA ILE A 69 11.21 2.06 2.64
C ILE A 69 12.32 2.31 1.62
N PHE A 70 13.57 1.98 1.96
CA PHE A 70 14.73 2.12 1.08
C PHE A 70 14.62 1.21 -0.15
N MET A 71 14.22 -0.05 0.04
CA MET A 71 13.94 -0.97 -1.07
C MET A 71 12.84 -0.40 -1.98
N GLY A 72 11.72 0.04 -1.41
CA GLY A 72 10.62 0.64 -2.16
C GLY A 72 11.08 1.86 -2.98
N TYR A 73 11.92 2.71 -2.38
CA TYR A 73 12.53 3.85 -3.06
C TYR A 73 13.43 3.45 -4.24
N ILE A 74 14.26 2.41 -4.09
CA ILE A 74 15.10 1.90 -5.19
C ILE A 74 14.22 1.38 -6.34
N VAL A 75 13.20 0.60 -6.02
CA VAL A 75 12.30 0.03 -7.03
C VAL A 75 11.54 1.16 -7.75
N GLU A 76 11.06 2.16 -7.03
CA GLU A 76 10.44 3.36 -7.62
C GLU A 76 11.39 4.10 -8.56
N ARG A 77 12.62 4.38 -8.11
CA ARG A 77 13.62 5.09 -8.91
C ARG A 77 14.13 4.32 -10.13
N SER A 78 13.98 3.00 -10.14
CA SER A 78 14.45 2.14 -11.23
C SER A 78 13.56 2.12 -12.48
N GLY A 79 12.41 2.83 -12.47
CA GLY A 79 11.47 2.88 -13.59
C GLY A 79 10.90 1.50 -13.97
N ILE A 80 10.90 0.56 -13.03
CA ILE A 80 10.30 -0.77 -13.24
C ILE A 80 8.77 -0.66 -13.30
N ILE A 81 8.17 0.28 -12.58
CA ILE A 81 6.72 0.47 -12.49
C ILE A 81 6.13 0.79 -13.86
N ASP A 82 6.67 1.80 -14.56
CA ASP A 82 6.22 2.19 -15.90
C ASP A 82 6.27 1.02 -16.88
N ARG A 83 7.38 0.26 -16.85
CA ARG A 83 7.58 -0.92 -17.71
C ARG A 83 6.62 -2.04 -17.35
N LEU A 84 6.39 -2.29 -16.07
CA LEU A 84 5.44 -3.30 -15.58
C LEU A 84 4.02 -2.93 -15.98
N PHE A 85 3.62 -1.67 -15.77
CA PHE A 85 2.30 -1.16 -16.17
C PHE A 85 2.09 -1.35 -17.68
N ARG A 86 3.02 -0.89 -18.52
CA ARG A 86 2.91 -1.04 -19.97
C ARG A 86 2.85 -2.51 -20.40
N SER A 87 3.61 -3.38 -19.76
CA SER A 87 3.60 -4.82 -20.05
C SER A 87 2.26 -5.46 -19.69
N LEU A 88 1.70 -5.11 -18.54
CA LEU A 88 0.39 -5.61 -18.08
C LEU A 88 -0.75 -5.03 -18.93
N GLU A 89 -0.68 -3.76 -19.31
CA GLU A 89 -1.62 -3.12 -20.24
C GLU A 89 -1.69 -3.88 -21.57
N LEU A 90 -0.54 -4.13 -22.20
CA LEU A 90 -0.45 -4.87 -23.46
C LEU A 90 -0.96 -6.31 -23.31
N SER A 91 -0.62 -6.97 -22.20
CA SER A 91 -1.11 -8.33 -21.89
C SER A 91 -2.62 -8.37 -21.70
N MET A 92 -3.22 -7.31 -21.16
CA MET A 92 -4.66 -7.22 -20.86
C MET A 92 -5.46 -6.55 -21.99
N SER A 93 -4.84 -6.28 -23.13
CA SER A 93 -5.45 -5.63 -24.31
C SER A 93 -6.79 -6.21 -24.77
N LYS A 94 -7.04 -7.51 -24.52
CA LYS A 94 -8.29 -8.20 -24.89
C LYS A 94 -9.38 -8.16 -23.83
N VAL A 95 -9.06 -7.69 -22.62
CA VAL A 95 -9.96 -7.66 -21.47
C VAL A 95 -10.74 -6.34 -21.46
N PRO A 96 -12.05 -6.33 -21.17
CA PRO A 96 -12.78 -5.08 -20.96
C PRO A 96 -12.16 -4.29 -19.79
N ALA A 97 -12.03 -2.98 -19.95
CA ALA A 97 -11.32 -2.10 -19.01
C ALA A 97 -9.83 -2.44 -18.79
N ALA A 98 -9.13 -2.83 -19.86
CA ALA A 98 -7.71 -3.20 -19.85
C ALA A 98 -6.81 -2.26 -19.02
N LEU A 99 -6.97 -0.94 -19.13
CA LEU A 99 -6.18 0.04 -18.35
C LEU A 99 -6.43 -0.11 -16.85
N ALA A 100 -7.70 -0.17 -16.42
CA ALA A 100 -8.03 -0.27 -15.01
C ALA A 100 -7.62 -1.63 -14.42
N VAL A 101 -7.74 -2.71 -15.20
CA VAL A 101 -7.25 -4.05 -14.81
C VAL A 101 -5.72 -4.03 -14.69
N ALA A 102 -5.02 -3.44 -15.66
CA ALA A 102 -3.57 -3.29 -15.62
C ALA A 102 -3.13 -2.46 -14.40
N THR A 103 -3.85 -1.39 -14.06
CA THR A 103 -3.60 -0.61 -12.83
C THR A 103 -3.67 -1.48 -11.59
N ILE A 104 -4.77 -2.22 -11.40
CA ILE A 104 -4.96 -3.05 -10.19
C ILE A 104 -3.89 -4.13 -10.11
N LEU A 105 -3.57 -4.80 -11.20
CA LEU A 105 -2.54 -5.84 -11.25
C LEU A 105 -1.14 -5.25 -10.99
N THR A 106 -0.83 -4.10 -11.59
CA THR A 106 0.45 -3.42 -11.36
C THR A 106 0.57 -3.02 -9.89
N CYS A 107 -0.50 -2.45 -9.31
CA CYS A 107 -0.55 -2.14 -7.89
C CYS A 107 -0.39 -3.39 -7.02
N ALA A 108 -1.01 -4.52 -7.37
CA ALA A 108 -0.92 -5.75 -6.60
C ALA A 108 0.50 -6.34 -6.60
N VAL A 109 1.19 -6.32 -7.74
CA VAL A 109 2.58 -6.78 -7.84
C VAL A 109 3.53 -5.80 -7.16
N PHE A 110 3.32 -4.50 -7.37
CA PHE A 110 4.16 -3.45 -6.79
C PHE A 110 3.94 -3.26 -5.29
N ALA A 111 2.75 -3.58 -4.78
CA ALA A 111 2.40 -3.61 -3.36
C ALA A 111 3.38 -4.45 -2.56
N ALA A 112 3.74 -5.62 -3.08
CA ALA A 112 4.75 -6.50 -2.47
C ALA A 112 6.16 -5.88 -2.44
N ALA A 113 6.46 -4.89 -3.28
CA ALA A 113 7.78 -4.26 -3.30
C ALA A 113 7.86 -3.00 -2.41
N THR A 114 6.75 -2.28 -2.19
CA THR A 114 6.80 -0.99 -1.47
C THR A 114 6.13 -1.01 -0.12
N GLY A 115 5.06 -1.79 0.08
CA GLY A 115 4.32 -1.82 1.34
C GLY A 115 3.70 -0.47 1.77
N ILE A 116 3.65 0.55 0.88
CA ILE A 116 3.26 1.93 1.21
C ILE A 116 2.13 2.41 0.30
N ILE A 117 1.00 2.77 0.92
CA ILE A 117 -0.23 3.22 0.23
C ILE A 117 0.01 4.54 -0.49
N GLY A 118 0.51 5.55 0.24
CA GLY A 118 0.62 6.92 -0.26
C GLY A 118 1.48 7.01 -1.52
N ALA A 119 2.68 6.42 -1.48
CA ALA A 119 3.59 6.38 -2.61
C ALA A 119 2.95 5.68 -3.83
N THR A 120 2.35 4.51 -3.64
CA THR A 120 1.76 3.72 -4.74
C THR A 120 0.56 4.45 -5.37
N VAL A 121 -0.35 4.99 -4.57
CA VAL A 121 -1.52 5.72 -5.06
C VAL A 121 -1.11 7.00 -5.79
N THR A 122 -0.16 7.76 -5.25
CA THR A 122 0.33 8.99 -5.89
C THR A 122 1.04 8.70 -7.21
N LEU A 123 1.93 7.70 -7.25
CA LEU A 123 2.62 7.30 -8.49
C LEU A 123 1.65 6.84 -9.56
N MET A 124 0.76 5.91 -9.23
CA MET A 124 -0.23 5.41 -10.19
C MET A 124 -1.22 6.50 -10.60
N GLY A 125 -1.53 7.43 -9.69
CA GLY A 125 -2.30 8.63 -10.00
C GLY A 125 -1.62 9.49 -11.07
N LEU A 126 -0.33 9.77 -10.92
CA LEU A 126 0.42 10.60 -11.87
C LEU A 126 0.69 9.87 -13.20
N LEU A 127 0.92 8.56 -13.15
CA LEU A 127 1.30 7.73 -14.29
C LEU A 127 0.07 7.30 -15.13
N VAL A 128 -1.00 6.88 -14.45
CA VAL A 128 -2.12 6.15 -15.09
C VAL A 128 -3.39 6.99 -15.23
N LEU A 129 -3.65 7.95 -14.34
CA LEU A 129 -4.88 8.76 -14.45
C LEU A 129 -4.94 9.57 -15.76
N PRO A 130 -3.87 10.27 -16.21
CA PRO A 130 -3.92 11.01 -17.46
C PRO A 130 -4.23 10.14 -18.70
N PRO A 131 -3.58 8.97 -18.94
CA PRO A 131 -3.93 8.13 -20.07
C PRO A 131 -5.33 7.51 -19.97
N MET A 132 -5.82 7.16 -18.77
CA MET A 132 -7.21 6.68 -18.60
C MET A 132 -8.24 7.73 -19.04
N LEU A 133 -8.04 8.99 -18.64
CA LEU A 133 -8.95 10.08 -19.03
C LEU A 133 -8.87 10.38 -20.53
N LYS A 134 -7.68 10.34 -21.14
CA LYS A 134 -7.51 10.47 -22.60
C LYS A 134 -8.20 9.34 -23.36
N ALA A 135 -8.18 8.13 -22.81
CA ALA A 135 -8.89 6.96 -23.35
C ALA A 135 -10.42 7.00 -23.11
N GLY A 136 -10.94 8.06 -22.47
CA GLY A 136 -12.37 8.25 -22.23
C GLY A 136 -12.94 7.43 -21.07
N TYR A 137 -12.10 7.00 -20.11
CA TYR A 137 -12.58 6.31 -18.91
C TYR A 137 -13.33 7.28 -17.99
N ASP A 138 -14.34 6.77 -17.29
CA ASP A 138 -15.03 7.52 -16.25
C ASP A 138 -14.08 7.88 -15.09
N ILE A 139 -14.20 9.11 -14.58
CA ILE A 139 -13.33 9.64 -13.51
C ILE A 139 -13.49 8.82 -12.22
N LYS A 140 -14.72 8.42 -11.87
CA LYS A 140 -14.98 7.68 -10.61
C LYS A 140 -14.41 6.27 -10.70
N LEU A 141 -14.55 5.61 -11.86
CA LEU A 141 -13.95 4.29 -12.08
C LEU A 141 -12.41 4.37 -12.03
N SER A 142 -11.83 5.36 -12.70
CA SER A 142 -10.37 5.56 -12.76
C SER A 142 -9.79 5.84 -11.37
N ALA A 143 -10.30 6.88 -10.69
CA ALA A 143 -9.86 7.23 -9.34
C ALA A 143 -10.10 6.08 -8.34
N GLY A 144 -11.24 5.40 -8.44
CA GLY A 144 -11.56 4.24 -7.60
C GLY A 144 -10.60 3.08 -7.82
N SER A 145 -10.24 2.76 -9.07
CA SER A 145 -9.30 1.67 -9.39
C SER A 145 -7.88 1.96 -8.90
N ILE A 146 -7.42 3.20 -9.01
CA ILE A 146 -6.10 3.65 -8.53
C ILE A 146 -6.06 3.61 -7.00
N ALA A 147 -7.08 4.17 -6.34
CA ALA A 147 -7.16 4.19 -4.88
C ALA A 147 -7.29 2.78 -4.29
N ALA A 148 -8.19 1.95 -4.85
CA ALA A 148 -8.38 0.57 -4.39
C ALA A 148 -7.13 -0.29 -4.64
N GLY A 149 -6.54 -0.19 -5.84
CA GLY A 149 -5.32 -0.91 -6.18
C GLY A 149 -4.16 -0.52 -5.28
N GLY A 150 -3.91 0.79 -5.09
CA GLY A 150 -2.80 1.25 -4.27
C GLY A 150 -2.91 0.88 -2.77
N CYS A 151 -4.13 0.73 -2.25
CA CYS A 151 -4.36 0.22 -0.90
C CYS A 151 -4.00 -1.27 -0.72
N LEU A 152 -3.84 -2.05 -1.80
CA LEU A 152 -3.36 -3.44 -1.72
C LEU A 152 -1.93 -3.53 -1.14
N GLY A 153 -1.17 -2.42 -1.19
CA GLY A 153 0.15 -2.25 -0.57
C GLY A 153 0.18 -2.59 0.93
N ILE A 154 -0.93 -2.44 1.64
CA ILE A 154 -1.00 -2.78 3.06
C ILE A 154 -0.98 -4.29 3.26
N LEU A 155 -1.62 -5.02 2.35
CA LEU A 155 -2.07 -6.39 2.59
C LEU A 155 -1.18 -7.42 1.90
N ILE A 156 -0.67 -7.13 0.71
CA ILE A 156 0.17 -8.08 -0.04
C ILE A 156 1.61 -8.01 0.52
N PRO A 157 2.13 -9.08 1.11
CA PRO A 157 3.47 -9.06 1.71
C PRO A 157 4.60 -8.98 0.67
N PRO A 158 5.77 -8.45 1.06
CA PRO A 158 6.10 -7.82 2.34
C PRO A 158 5.46 -6.42 2.52
N SER A 159 4.99 -6.12 3.75
CA SER A 159 4.28 -4.88 4.09
C SER A 159 4.78 -4.30 5.40
N VAL A 160 5.15 -3.01 5.39
CA VAL A 160 5.61 -2.25 6.57
C VAL A 160 4.52 -2.18 7.64
N LEU A 161 3.25 -2.06 7.24
CA LEU A 161 2.12 -1.98 8.17
C LEU A 161 1.92 -3.30 8.92
N LEU A 162 2.05 -4.44 8.24
CA LEU A 162 1.96 -5.75 8.90
C LEU A 162 3.14 -6.00 9.86
N ILE A 163 4.33 -5.50 9.54
CA ILE A 163 5.50 -5.53 10.43
C ILE A 163 5.22 -4.76 11.72
N LEU A 164 4.78 -3.51 11.59
CA LEU A 164 4.44 -2.64 12.73
C LEU A 164 3.29 -3.22 13.55
N TYR A 165 2.28 -3.79 12.88
CA TYR A 165 1.18 -4.47 13.55
C TYR A 165 1.67 -5.70 14.33
N GLY A 166 2.52 -6.55 13.73
CA GLY A 166 3.11 -7.70 14.41
C GLY A 166 3.91 -7.30 15.66
N ALA A 167 4.75 -6.27 15.53
CA ALA A 167 5.55 -5.75 16.64
C ALA A 167 4.68 -5.20 17.79
N THR A 168 3.59 -4.50 17.47
CA THR A 168 2.70 -3.90 18.48
C THR A 168 1.71 -4.89 19.09
N ALA A 169 1.22 -5.85 18.31
CA ALA A 169 0.31 -6.89 18.78
C ALA A 169 1.02 -8.09 19.43
N GLY A 170 2.36 -8.15 19.36
CA GLY A 170 3.14 -9.26 19.92
C GLY A 170 2.94 -10.58 19.18
N VAL A 171 2.60 -10.52 17.90
CA VAL A 171 2.38 -11.69 17.04
C VAL A 171 3.48 -11.81 15.99
N SER A 172 3.73 -13.04 15.53
CA SER A 172 4.78 -13.29 14.54
C SER A 172 4.47 -12.58 13.22
N VAL A 173 5.39 -11.74 12.76
CA VAL A 173 5.33 -11.06 11.46
C VAL A 173 5.24 -12.08 10.30
N VAL A 174 5.95 -13.20 10.43
CA VAL A 174 5.96 -14.27 9.43
C VAL A 174 4.57 -14.90 9.30
N GLN A 175 3.89 -15.15 10.42
CA GLN A 175 2.52 -15.68 10.42
C GLN A 175 1.54 -14.68 9.82
N LEU A 176 1.69 -13.39 10.12
CA LEU A 176 0.89 -12.33 9.50
C LEU A 176 1.08 -12.29 7.99
N TYR A 177 2.32 -12.43 7.51
CA TYR A 177 2.60 -12.46 6.07
C TYR A 177 1.93 -13.66 5.40
N MET A 178 2.12 -14.87 5.94
CA MET A 178 1.47 -16.06 5.40
C MET A 178 -0.06 -15.93 5.40
N GLY A 179 -0.63 -15.36 6.48
CA GLY A 179 -2.07 -15.12 6.60
C GLY A 179 -2.61 -14.03 5.67
N ALA A 180 -1.79 -13.05 5.27
CA ALA A 180 -2.21 -11.91 4.47
C ALA A 180 -2.19 -12.16 2.95
N ILE A 181 -1.46 -13.18 2.47
CA ILE A 181 -1.41 -13.55 1.05
C ILE A 181 -2.80 -13.85 0.51
N ILE A 182 -3.56 -14.71 1.20
CA ILE A 182 -4.90 -15.14 0.78
C ILE A 182 -5.86 -13.94 0.66
N PRO A 183 -6.08 -13.11 1.70
CA PRO A 183 -6.97 -11.96 1.59
C PRO A 183 -6.46 -10.90 0.62
N GLY A 184 -5.14 -10.73 0.46
CA GLY A 184 -4.54 -9.83 -0.53
C GLY A 184 -4.89 -10.21 -1.97
N LEU A 185 -4.67 -11.47 -2.32
CA LEU A 185 -5.02 -11.99 -3.65
C LEU A 185 -6.54 -12.03 -3.85
N MET A 186 -7.31 -12.38 -2.82
CA MET A 186 -8.76 -12.36 -2.86
C MET A 186 -9.28 -10.97 -3.19
N LEU A 187 -8.88 -9.92 -2.45
CA LEU A 187 -9.30 -8.54 -2.72
C LEU A 187 -8.85 -8.05 -4.09
N SER A 188 -7.60 -8.33 -4.48
CA SER A 188 -7.11 -7.99 -5.83
C SER A 188 -7.99 -8.62 -6.91
N SER A 189 -8.33 -9.90 -6.78
CA SER A 189 -9.20 -10.59 -7.73
C SER A 189 -10.63 -10.04 -7.74
N MET A 190 -11.17 -9.68 -6.58
CA MET A 190 -12.49 -9.06 -6.45
C MET A 190 -12.53 -7.67 -7.11
N TYR A 191 -11.48 -6.86 -6.96
CA TYR A 191 -11.37 -5.56 -7.62
C TYR A 191 -11.29 -5.70 -9.14
N VAL A 192 -10.46 -6.62 -9.65
CA VAL A 192 -10.39 -6.93 -11.08
C VAL A 192 -11.76 -7.40 -11.60
N GLY A 193 -12.39 -8.35 -10.90
CA GLY A 193 -13.71 -8.86 -11.26
C GLY A 193 -14.78 -7.76 -11.27
N TYR A 194 -14.78 -6.88 -10.28
CA TYR A 194 -15.70 -5.74 -10.20
C TYR A 194 -15.54 -4.79 -11.39
N VAL A 195 -14.31 -4.42 -11.75
CA VAL A 195 -14.02 -3.52 -12.86
C VAL A 195 -14.44 -4.14 -14.19
N ILE A 196 -14.10 -5.43 -14.42
CA ILE A 196 -14.50 -6.18 -15.61
C ILE A 196 -16.03 -6.26 -15.73
N LEU A 197 -16.71 -6.60 -14.63
CA LEU A 197 -18.17 -6.70 -14.59
C LEU A 197 -18.82 -5.35 -14.90
N ARG A 198 -18.36 -4.27 -14.26
CA ARG A 198 -18.88 -2.91 -14.48
C ARG A 198 -18.64 -2.41 -15.90
N ALA A 199 -17.49 -2.71 -16.48
CA ALA A 199 -17.17 -2.37 -17.86
C ALA A 199 -17.98 -3.19 -18.87
N THR A 200 -18.31 -4.44 -18.55
CA THR A 200 -19.15 -5.29 -19.40
C THR A 200 -20.61 -4.84 -19.38
N ILE A 201 -21.13 -4.46 -18.21
CA ILE A 201 -22.51 -3.95 -18.05
C ILE A 201 -22.66 -2.57 -18.69
N ASN A 202 -21.67 -1.69 -18.52
CA ASN A 202 -21.68 -0.35 -19.10
C ASN A 202 -20.36 -0.05 -19.83
N PRO A 203 -20.26 -0.42 -21.12
CA PRO A 203 -19.06 -0.21 -21.94
C PRO A 203 -18.67 1.27 -22.10
N LYS A 204 -19.57 2.22 -21.83
CA LYS A 204 -19.26 3.65 -21.86
C LYS A 204 -18.32 4.09 -20.74
N LEU A 205 -18.23 3.32 -19.65
CA LEU A 205 -17.36 3.65 -18.50
C LEU A 205 -15.88 3.38 -18.79
N ALA A 206 -15.59 2.48 -19.73
CA ALA A 206 -14.24 2.05 -20.08
C ALA A 206 -14.21 1.69 -21.57
N PRO A 207 -14.11 2.69 -22.47
CA PRO A 207 -14.02 2.46 -23.90
C PRO A 207 -12.82 1.56 -24.22
N LYS A 208 -12.96 0.73 -25.27
CA LYS A 208 -11.83 -0.05 -25.77
C LYS A 208 -10.82 0.90 -26.40
N LEU A 209 -9.55 0.74 -26.04
CA LEU A 209 -8.45 1.45 -26.68
C LEU A 209 -8.41 1.12 -28.19
N PRO A 210 -8.06 2.09 -29.05
CA PRO A 210 -7.89 1.86 -30.49
C PRO A 210 -6.88 0.74 -30.76
N ALA A 211 -7.20 -0.15 -31.71
CA ALA A 211 -6.36 -1.33 -32.02
C ALA A 211 -4.95 -0.97 -32.56
N GLU A 212 -4.75 0.26 -33.01
CA GLU A 212 -3.47 0.75 -33.57
C GLU A 212 -2.36 0.90 -32.51
N GLU A 213 -2.69 1.13 -31.22
CA GLU A 213 -1.70 1.21 -30.13
C GLU A 213 -1.36 -0.14 -29.49
N LEU A 214 -2.07 -1.21 -29.88
CA LEU A 214 -2.04 -2.54 -29.24
C LEU A 214 -1.45 -3.66 -30.12
N ASN A 215 -0.96 -3.33 -31.32
CA ASN A 215 -0.33 -4.28 -32.24
C ASN A 215 1.14 -4.55 -31.89
N VAL A 216 1.38 -5.11 -30.70
CA VAL A 216 2.72 -5.57 -30.28
C VAL A 216 2.76 -7.10 -30.36
N PRO A 217 3.82 -7.71 -30.93
CA PRO A 217 3.98 -9.17 -30.96
C PRO A 217 3.88 -9.76 -29.57
N ARG A 218 3.08 -10.83 -29.39
CA ARG A 218 2.89 -11.51 -28.08
C ARG A 218 4.20 -11.94 -27.43
N LEU A 219 5.20 -12.30 -28.24
CA LEU A 219 6.53 -12.68 -27.78
C LEU A 219 7.28 -11.51 -27.13
N GLU A 220 7.09 -10.30 -27.66
CA GLU A 220 7.69 -9.08 -27.14
C GLU A 220 7.00 -8.64 -25.85
N VAL A 221 5.67 -8.74 -25.78
CA VAL A 221 4.89 -8.52 -24.55
C VAL A 221 5.33 -9.48 -23.44
N PHE A 222 5.50 -10.77 -23.76
CA PHE A 222 5.99 -11.75 -22.79
C PHE A 222 7.42 -11.42 -22.33
N LYS A 223 8.30 -11.04 -23.25
CA LYS A 223 9.69 -10.67 -22.92
C LYS A 223 9.74 -9.43 -22.02
N MET A 224 8.93 -8.40 -22.29
CA MET A 224 8.81 -7.19 -21.46
C MET A 224 8.25 -7.49 -20.07
N LEU A 225 7.22 -8.32 -20.00
CA LEU A 225 6.63 -8.74 -18.73
C LEU A 225 7.64 -9.55 -17.91
N ALA A 226 8.35 -10.50 -18.53
CA ALA A 226 9.38 -11.29 -17.87
C ALA A 226 10.54 -10.42 -17.37
N THR A 227 11.07 -9.49 -18.18
CA THR A 227 12.18 -8.61 -17.73
C THR A 227 11.76 -7.58 -16.70
N SER A 228 10.49 -7.17 -16.66
CA SER A 228 9.99 -6.22 -15.64
C SER A 228 9.61 -6.93 -14.35
N PHE A 229 9.05 -8.14 -14.44
CA PHE A 229 8.63 -8.93 -13.30
C PHE A 229 9.80 -9.63 -12.61
N PHE A 230 10.82 -10.07 -13.36
CA PHE A 230 11.94 -10.82 -12.79
C PHE A 230 12.71 -10.07 -11.68
N PRO A 231 13.08 -8.78 -11.81
CA PRO A 231 13.75 -8.05 -10.73
C PRO A 231 12.88 -7.91 -9.48
N LEU A 232 11.57 -7.65 -9.67
CA LEU A 232 10.59 -7.55 -8.59
C LEU A 232 10.41 -8.90 -7.88
N ALA A 233 10.18 -9.96 -8.65
CA ALA A 233 10.03 -11.30 -8.14
C ALA A 233 11.30 -11.74 -7.41
N PHE A 234 12.49 -11.49 -7.96
CA PHE A 234 13.75 -11.79 -7.32
C PHE A 234 13.88 -11.06 -5.97
N LEU A 235 13.60 -9.75 -5.92
CA LEU A 235 13.60 -8.97 -4.68
C LEU A 235 12.59 -9.51 -3.66
N ILE A 236 11.34 -9.70 -4.06
CA ILE A 236 10.26 -10.19 -3.20
C ILE A 236 10.61 -11.57 -2.65
N THR A 237 11.10 -12.47 -3.49
CA THR A 237 11.45 -13.85 -3.09
C THR A 237 12.72 -13.88 -2.24
N ALA A 238 13.71 -13.03 -2.52
CA ALA A 238 14.89 -12.90 -1.68
C ALA A 238 14.54 -12.41 -0.27
N VAL A 239 13.68 -11.39 -0.18
CA VAL A 239 13.25 -10.83 1.11
C VAL A 239 12.33 -11.80 1.85
N LEU A 240 11.21 -12.24 1.24
CA LEU A 240 10.30 -13.20 1.87
C LEU A 240 11.01 -14.52 2.17
N GLY A 241 11.87 -15.00 1.28
CA GLY A 241 12.67 -16.19 1.50
C GLY A 241 13.59 -16.03 2.71
N SER A 242 14.35 -14.94 2.79
CA SER A 242 15.24 -14.71 3.94
C SER A 242 14.47 -14.66 5.28
N ILE A 243 13.29 -14.03 5.30
CA ILE A 243 12.43 -13.90 6.48
C ILE A 243 11.77 -15.25 6.83
N MET A 244 11.25 -15.98 5.84
CA MET A 244 10.55 -17.25 6.07
C MET A 244 11.50 -18.39 6.42
N PHE A 245 12.71 -18.41 5.86
CA PHE A 245 13.74 -19.40 6.17
C PHE A 245 14.60 -19.02 7.40
N GLY A 246 14.32 -17.89 8.06
CA GLY A 246 14.97 -17.47 9.31
C GLY A 246 16.44 -17.10 9.16
N VAL A 247 16.86 -16.70 7.96
CA VAL A 247 18.23 -16.23 7.68
C VAL A 247 18.39 -14.75 8.07
N ALA A 248 17.28 -14.01 8.17
CA ALA A 248 17.19 -12.58 8.47
C ALA A 248 16.36 -12.30 9.74
#